data_AF-A0A3C0SM82-F1
#
_entry.id   AF-A0A3C0SM82-F1
#
_cell.length_a   1.000
_cell.length_b   1.000
_cell.length_c   1.000
_cell.angle_alpha   90.00
_cell.angle_beta   90.00
_cell.angle_gamma   90.00
#
_symmetry.space_group_name_H-M   'P 1'
#
loop_
_entity.id
_entity.type
_entity.pdbx_description
1 polymer ?
#
loop_
_entity_poly.entity_id
_entity_poly.type
_entity_poly.pdbx_seq_one_letter_code
_entity_poly.pdbx_strand_id
1 'polypeptide(L)' 'MDINLIGVPLYYGCDRAGVENGPDALRENGIRELLENHKNKVYDLGNIYVD' A
#
# COMPACT_ATOMS: atom_id res chain seq x y z
N MET A 1 -11.50 7.17 -12.05
CA MET A 1 -10.42 6.42 -12.73
C MET A 1 -10.31 5.05 -12.10
N ASP A 2 -9.88 4.03 -12.84
CA ASP A 2 -9.50 2.73 -12.27
C ASP A 2 -8.08 2.83 -11.68
N ILE A 3 -7.93 2.53 -10.39
CA ILE A 3 -6.66 2.62 -9.66
C ILE A 3 -6.33 1.24 -9.09
N ASN A 4 -5.14 0.73 -9.41
CA ASN A 4 -4.62 -0.47 -8.77
C ASN A 4 -3.69 -0.05 -7.63
N LEU A 5 -4.00 -0.50 -6.41
CA LEU A 5 -3.17 -0.29 -5.23
C LEU A 5 -2.35 -1.57 -4.98
N ILE A 6 -1.03 -1.44 -4.96
CA ILE A 6 -0.10 -2.54 -4.69
C ILE A 6 0.79 -2.10 -3.54
N GLY A 7 0.92 -2.93 -2.51
CA GLY A 7 1.88 -2.73 -1.46
C GLY A 7 3.18 -3.49 -1.75
N VAL A 8 4.31 -2.82 -1.52
CA VAL A 8 5.65 -3.40 -1.66
C VAL A 8 6.34 -3.30 -0.30
N PRO A 9 6.17 -4.30 0.58
CA PRO A 9 6.73 -4.29 1.93
C PRO A 9 8.21 -4.66 1.90
N LEU A 10 9.04 -3.76 1.37
CA LEU A 10 10.47 -4.00 1.15
C LEU A 10 11.31 -3.00 1.92
N TYR A 11 12.30 -3.50 2.67
CA TYR A 11 13.30 -2.66 3.35
C TYR A 11 14.72 -2.88 2.84
N TYR A 12 14.91 -3.76 1.85
CA TYR A 12 16.21 -4.01 1.25
C TYR A 12 16.75 -2.75 0.58
N GLY A 13 17.97 -2.35 0.98
CA GLY A 13 18.60 -1.09 0.58
C GLY A 13 18.53 0.02 1.64
N CYS A 14 17.91 -0.23 2.80
CA CYS A 14 17.90 0.69 3.93
C CYS A 14 18.70 0.14 5.12
N ASP A 15 19.34 1.03 5.89
CA ASP A 15 20.07 0.68 7.11
C ASP A 15 19.14 0.29 8.28
N ARG A 16 17.84 0.62 8.18
CA ARG A 16 16.85 0.44 9.25
C ARG A 16 15.63 -0.29 8.72
N ALA A 17 15.25 -1.36 9.40
CA ALA A 17 13.95 -1.98 9.26
C ALA A 17 12.83 -1.06 9.76
N GLY A 18 11.65 -1.19 9.17
CA GLY A 18 10.44 -0.47 9.52
C GLY A 18 9.62 -0.02 8.32
N VAL A 19 10.27 0.31 7.20
CA VAL A 19 9.61 0.81 5.98
C VAL A 19 8.71 -0.23 5.31
N GLU A 20 9.03 -1.51 5.49
CA GLU A 20 8.23 -2.65 5.04
C GLU A 20 6.83 -2.67 5.65
N ASN A 21 6.63 -2.04 6.82
CA ASN A 21 5.31 -1.91 7.46
C ASN A 21 4.46 -0.76 6.88
N GLY A 22 5.06 0.11 6.05
CA GLY A 22 4.41 1.28 5.48
C GLY A 22 3.13 0.99 4.68
N PRO A 23 3.11 0.00 3.76
CA PRO A 23 1.92 -0.36 3.01
C PRO A 23 0.72 -0.70 3.90
N ASP A 24 0.93 -1.48 4.95
CA ASP A 24 -0.16 -1.91 5.85
C ASP A 24 -0.59 -0.77 6.77
N ALA A 25 0.36 0.01 7.30
CA ALA A 25 0.04 1.21 8.07
C ALA A 25 -0.83 2.20 7.26
N LEU A 26 -0.55 2.41 5.98
CA LEU A 26 -1.37 3.27 5.12
C LEU A 26 -2.78 2.70 4.90
N ARG A 27 -2.92 1.38 4.75
CA ARG A 27 -4.22 0.71 4.66
C ARG A 27 -5.03 0.85 5.94
N GLU A 28 -4.42 0.61 7.09
CA GLU A 28 -5.05 0.78 8.40
C GLU A 28 -5.53 2.22 8.64
N ASN A 29 -4.85 3.20 8.04
CA ASN A 29 -5.20 4.62 8.11
C ASN A 29 -6.16 5.08 6.99
N GLY A 30 -6.74 4.16 6.23
CA GLY A 30 -7.86 4.45 5.34
C GLY A 30 -7.47 5.02 3.97
N ILE A 31 -6.28 4.69 3.45
CA ILE A 31 -5.85 5.17 2.13
C ILE A 31 -6.79 4.73 1.00
N ARG A 32 -7.40 3.54 1.12
CA ARG A 32 -8.33 3.02 0.12
C ARG A 32 -9.58 3.89 0.02
N GLU A 33 -10.17 4.18 1.17
CA GLU A 33 -11.37 5.01 1.33
C GLU A 33 -11.10 6.42 0.80
N LEU A 34 -9.92 6.99 1.11
CA LEU A 34 -9.49 8.29 0.60
C LEU A 34 -9.43 8.32 -0.94
N LEU A 35 -8.90 7.26 -1.55
CA LEU A 35 -8.79 7.14 -3.00
C LEU A 35 -10.17 6.95 -3.66
N GLU A 36 -11.07 6.18 -3.04
CA GLU A 36 -12.44 5.93 -3.51
C GLU A 36 -13.31 7.21 -3.47
N ASN A 37 -13.09 8.12 -2.52
CA ASN A 37 -13.85 9.38 -2.36
C ASN A 37 -13.88 10.30 -3.60
N HIS A 38 -12.94 10.12 -4.54
CA HIS A 38 -12.81 10.95 -5.73
C HIS A 38 -13.50 10.33 -6.97
N LYS A 39 -14.53 9.49 -6.78
CA LYS A 39 -15.20 8.69 -7.84
C LYS A 39 -14.23 7.77 -8.57
N ASN A 40 -13.18 7.31 -7.88
CA ASN A 40 -12.27 6.30 -8.40
C ASN A 40 -12.77 4.92 -8.03
N LYS A 41 -12.48 3.95 -8.90
CA LYS A 41 -12.64 2.53 -8.60
C LYS A 41 -11.28 2.00 -8.22
N VAL A 42 -11.13 1.59 -6.96
CA VAL A 42 -9.85 1.13 -6.42
C VAL A 42 -9.86 -0.39 -6.33
N TYR A 43 -8.84 -1.02 -6.87
CA TYR A 43 -8.56 -2.45 -6.72
C TYR A 43 -7.32 -2.59 -5.86
N ASP A 44 -7.50 -2.97 -4.61
CA ASP A 44 -6.38 -3.33 -3.74
C ASP A 44 -5.92 -4.76 -4.08
N LEU A 45 -4.72 -4.87 -4.62
CA LEU A 45 -4.11 -6.12 -5.02
C LEU A 45 -3.29 -6.76 -3.89
N GLY A 46 -3.25 -6.12 -2.72
CA GLY A 46 -2.53 -6.61 -1.55
C GLY A 46 -1.04 -6.28 -1.57
N ASN A 47 -0.28 -6.99 -0.73
CA ASN A 47 1.17 -6.89 -0.68
C ASN A 47 1.79 -7.95 -1.58
N ILE A 48 2.84 -7.59 -2.30
CA ILE A 48 3.71 -8.59 -2.90
C ILE A 48 4.47 -9.33 -1.79
N TYR A 49 4.65 -10.63 -1.99
CA TYR A 49 5.51 -11.42 -1.13
C TYR A 49 6.97 -11.10 -1.44
N VAL A 50 7.77 -10.92 -0.39
CA VAL A 50 9.20 -10.63 -0.44
C VAL A 50 9.88 -11.69 0.41
N ASP A 51 10.79 -12.46 -0.19
CA ASP A 51 11.66 -13.44 0.48
C ASP A 51 12.78 -12.79 1.28
#